data_AF-A0A131Z8R8-F1
#
_entry.id   AF-A0A131Z8R8-F1
#
_cell.length_a   1.000
_cell.length_b   1.000
_cell.length_c   1.000
_cell.angle_alpha   90.00
_cell.angle_beta   90.00
_cell.angle_gamma   90.00
#
_symmetry.space_group_name_H-M   'P 1'
#
loop_
_entity.id
_entity.type
_entity.pdbx_description
1 polymer ?
#
loop_
_entity_poly.entity_id
_entity_poly.type
_entity_poly.pdbx_seq_one_letter_code
_entity_poly.pdbx_strand_id
1 'polypeptide(L)'
;MNMYRKKNTCIERVRLSVDGEAMDLWRMCLWLVFSVIYFPISVLTISAGNADYDSYEGEEQETTPANEKATPPPKNVPKIVYPDIFQFYNTTEKIWVYNTTRKSNETCVVDDVEHTSHINVFTTRFSFIGGTIKNLTFEAKFDVSPMIPTVDNTYNEMYVRIPSVTYHYETLLFMSEKYDCGVFYNNYHGDGPGPYDSFDLRLWNSSLEKGPDEKCLHIFEEIIKSQPITFSYTSACQCIFRVQE
;
A
#
# COMPACT_ATOMS: atom_id res chain seq x y z
N MET A 1 32.40 22.63 -10.13
CA MET A 1 32.44 22.03 -8.77
C MET A 1 31.23 21.13 -8.60
N ASN A 2 31.37 19.88 -8.19
CA ASN A 2 31.62 18.74 -9.08
C ASN A 2 30.38 17.81 -8.93
N MET A 3 29.74 17.32 -10.00
CA MET A 3 28.55 16.44 -9.92
C MET A 3 28.77 15.24 -8.99
N TYR A 4 30.01 14.73 -9.01
CA TYR A 4 30.50 13.68 -8.12
C TYR A 4 30.39 14.03 -6.62
N ARG A 5 30.64 15.29 -6.25
CA ARG A 5 30.55 15.76 -4.86
C ARG A 5 29.09 15.81 -4.40
N LYS A 6 28.17 16.32 -5.23
CA LYS A 6 26.72 16.32 -4.94
C LYS A 6 26.18 14.91 -4.75
N LYS A 7 26.59 13.97 -5.62
CA LYS A 7 26.22 12.55 -5.54
C LYS A 7 26.66 11.92 -4.22
N ASN A 8 27.92 12.09 -3.84
CA ASN A 8 28.44 11.52 -2.59
C ASN A 8 27.75 12.11 -1.36
N THR A 9 27.50 13.42 -1.34
CA THR A 9 26.76 14.07 -0.24
C THR A 9 25.31 13.58 -0.14
N CYS A 10 24.64 13.29 -1.25
CA CYS A 10 23.29 12.71 -1.22
C CYS A 10 23.30 11.28 -0.68
N ILE A 11 24.21 10.43 -1.17
CA ILE A 11 24.34 9.03 -0.71
C ILE A 11 24.61 8.99 0.79
N GLU A 12 25.53 9.82 1.29
CA GLU A 12 25.83 9.89 2.73
C GLU A 12 24.61 10.34 3.54
N ARG A 13 23.85 11.35 3.06
CA ARG A 13 22.66 11.84 3.76
C ARG A 13 21.56 10.78 3.83
N VAL A 14 21.27 10.08 2.73
CA VAL A 14 20.27 9.01 2.72
C VAL A 14 20.72 7.87 3.63
N ARG A 15 21.99 7.47 3.56
CA ARG A 15 22.54 6.42 4.41
C ARG A 15 22.41 6.75 5.89
N LEU A 16 22.81 7.95 6.30
CA LEU A 16 22.69 8.40 7.70
C LEU A 16 21.23 8.47 8.17
N SER A 17 20.29 8.84 7.29
CA SER A 17 18.87 8.87 7.63
C SER A 17 18.31 7.48 7.84
N VAL A 18 18.61 6.54 6.93
CA VAL A 18 18.13 5.15 7.00
C VAL A 18 18.75 4.43 8.20
N ASP A 19 20.05 4.62 8.44
CA ASP A 19 20.76 4.00 9.57
C ASP A 19 20.36 4.64 10.92
N GLY A 20 20.05 5.93 10.94
CA GLY A 20 19.62 6.67 12.13
C GLY A 20 18.29 6.19 12.69
N GLU A 21 17.29 5.98 11.84
CA GLU A 21 15.98 5.44 12.25
C GLU A 21 16.10 4.00 12.78
N ALA A 22 16.98 3.18 12.20
CA ALA A 22 17.25 1.83 12.68
C ALA A 22 17.85 1.83 14.11
N MET A 23 18.70 2.81 14.44
CA MET A 23 19.29 2.94 15.77
C MET A 23 18.31 3.43 16.84
N ASP A 24 17.36 4.30 16.49
CA ASP A 24 16.33 4.78 17.41
C ASP A 24 15.30 3.70 17.76
N LEU A 25 14.93 2.84 16.80
CA LEU A 25 14.11 1.65 17.05
C LEU A 25 14.82 0.64 17.97
N TRP A 26 16.14 0.47 17.82
CA TRP A 26 16.92 -0.41 18.69
C TRP A 26 17.06 0.13 20.12
N ARG A 27 17.18 1.45 20.26
CA ARG A 27 17.16 2.13 21.57
C ARG A 27 15.80 1.98 22.25
N MET A 28 14.68 2.06 21.54
CA MET A 28 13.35 1.83 22.14
C MET A 28 13.11 0.37 22.55
N CYS A 29 13.58 -0.62 21.77
CA CYS A 29 13.48 -2.02 22.16
C CYS A 29 14.26 -2.35 23.43
N LEU A 30 15.43 -1.73 23.66
CA LEU A 30 16.25 -1.99 24.85
C LEU A 30 15.56 -1.57 26.17
N TRP A 31 14.64 -0.59 26.13
CA TRP A 31 13.88 -0.16 27.30
C TRP A 31 12.70 -1.07 27.63
N LEU A 32 12.14 -1.78 26.63
CA LEU A 32 11.02 -2.71 26.84
C LEU A 32 11.46 -4.05 27.47
N VAL A 33 12.72 -4.45 27.31
CA VAL A 33 13.23 -5.71 27.92
C VAL A 33 13.39 -5.60 29.45
N PHE A 34 13.41 -4.39 30.02
CA PHE A 34 13.59 -4.18 31.46
C PHE A 34 12.29 -4.02 32.27
N SER A 35 11.09 -4.15 31.68
CA SER A 35 9.83 -3.84 32.40
C SER A 35 8.75 -4.92 32.37
N VAL A 36 9.09 -6.20 32.17
CA VAL A 36 8.11 -7.29 32.33
C VAL A 36 8.65 -8.39 33.24
N ILE A 37 8.62 -8.13 34.55
CA ILE A 37 8.47 -9.19 35.55
C ILE A 37 7.39 -8.70 36.53
N TYR A 38 6.44 -9.59 36.81
CA TYR A 38 5.28 -9.48 37.72
C TYR A 38 3.96 -8.99 37.10
N PHE A 39 3.13 -9.94 36.68
CA PHE A 39 1.72 -10.00 37.11
C PHE A 39 1.28 -11.47 37.24
N PRO A 40 0.55 -11.85 38.30
CA PRO A 40 0.19 -13.22 38.58
C PRO A 40 -1.06 -13.68 37.79
N ILE A 41 -1.06 -14.97 37.47
CA ILE A 41 -2.13 -15.69 36.78
C ILE A 41 -3.37 -15.71 37.68
N SER A 42 -4.50 -15.21 37.17
CA SER A 42 -5.82 -15.46 37.74
C SER A 42 -6.61 -16.34 36.77
N VAL A 43 -6.83 -17.59 37.17
CA VAL A 43 -7.67 -18.57 36.46
C VAL A 43 -9.11 -18.31 36.84
N LEU A 44 -9.98 -18.13 35.84
CA LEU A 44 -11.43 -18.25 35.98
C LEU A 44 -11.94 -19.22 34.92
N THR A 45 -12.43 -20.36 35.41
CA THR A 45 -13.23 -21.37 34.72
C THR A 45 -14.70 -20.95 34.66
N ILE A 46 -15.50 -21.73 33.90
CA ILE A 46 -16.98 -21.72 33.67
C ILE A 46 -17.26 -21.35 32.20
N SER A 47 -18.07 -22.04 31.41
CA SER A 47 -18.77 -23.33 31.50
C SER A 47 -19.12 -23.72 30.07
N ALA A 48 -19.10 -25.02 29.77
CA ALA A 48 -19.64 -25.59 28.55
C ALA A 48 -21.14 -25.26 28.39
N GLY A 49 -21.55 -24.93 27.17
CA GLY A 49 -22.93 -24.79 26.73
C GLY A 49 -23.01 -25.15 25.25
N ASN A 50 -23.41 -26.38 24.97
CA ASN A 50 -23.77 -26.87 23.64
C ASN A 50 -24.96 -26.08 23.10
N ALA A 51 -24.93 -25.70 21.83
CA ALA A 51 -26.12 -25.36 21.07
C ALA A 51 -25.99 -26.01 19.69
N ASP A 52 -26.89 -26.97 19.46
CA ASP A 52 -27.11 -27.70 18.21
C ASP A 52 -27.40 -26.75 17.05
N TYR A 53 -26.85 -27.07 15.87
CA TYR A 53 -27.20 -26.43 14.61
C TYR A 53 -28.29 -27.26 13.92
N ASP A 54 -29.53 -26.78 13.94
CA ASP A 54 -30.61 -27.33 13.11
C ASP A 54 -30.59 -26.69 11.72
N SER A 55 -30.43 -27.56 10.73
CA SER A 55 -30.52 -27.31 9.28
C SER A 55 -31.99 -27.15 8.88
N TYR A 56 -32.34 -26.04 8.23
CA TYR A 56 -33.62 -25.89 7.52
C TYR A 56 -33.37 -25.68 6.04
N GLU A 57 -33.67 -26.72 5.25
CA GLU A 57 -33.95 -26.57 3.82
C GLU A 57 -35.32 -25.90 3.67
N GLY A 58 -35.38 -24.83 2.88
CA GLY A 58 -36.61 -24.13 2.53
C GLY A 58 -36.97 -24.42 1.08
N GLU A 59 -38.01 -25.24 0.89
CA GLU A 59 -38.64 -25.53 -0.39
C GLU A 59 -39.29 -24.27 -0.99
N GLU A 60 -39.24 -24.18 -2.32
CA GLU A 60 -39.89 -23.15 -3.13
C GLU A 60 -41.42 -23.28 -3.01
N GLN A 61 -42.09 -22.24 -2.52
CA GLN A 61 -43.55 -22.15 -2.59
C GLN A 61 -44.00 -20.82 -3.19
N GLU A 62 -44.42 -20.92 -4.45
CA GLU A 62 -45.05 -19.89 -5.25
C GLU A 62 -46.37 -19.44 -4.61
N THR A 63 -46.49 -18.16 -4.24
CA THR A 63 -47.77 -17.53 -3.89
C THR A 63 -47.89 -16.14 -4.52
N THR A 64 -48.96 -15.96 -5.30
CA THR A 64 -49.44 -14.75 -5.99
C THR A 64 -49.77 -13.57 -5.04
N PRO A 65 -49.92 -12.33 -5.56
CA PRO A 65 -49.34 -11.13 -4.98
C PRO A 65 -50.21 -10.49 -3.89
N ALA A 66 -49.66 -10.38 -2.69
CA ALA A 66 -50.18 -9.48 -1.67
C ALA A 66 -49.56 -8.10 -1.89
N ASN A 67 -50.42 -7.09 -1.93
CA ASN A 67 -50.13 -5.67 -2.14
C ASN A 67 -49.20 -5.13 -1.03
N GLU A 68 -47.89 -5.34 -1.18
CA GLU A 68 -46.87 -4.75 -0.32
C GLU A 68 -46.54 -3.36 -0.84
N LYS A 69 -46.85 -2.34 -0.03
CA LYS A 69 -46.37 -0.97 -0.25
C LYS A 69 -44.85 -1.04 -0.36
N ALA A 70 -44.33 -0.87 -1.57
CA ALA A 70 -42.90 -0.76 -1.82
C ALA A 70 -42.32 0.35 -0.92
N THR A 71 -41.62 -0.07 0.12
CA THR A 71 -40.85 0.84 0.95
C THR A 71 -39.77 1.45 0.05
N PRO A 72 -39.70 2.79 -0.09
CA PRO A 72 -38.70 3.41 -0.95
C PRO A 72 -37.30 2.98 -0.49
N PRO A 73 -36.38 2.68 -1.43
CA PRO A 73 -35.03 2.27 -1.06
C PRO A 73 -34.40 3.34 -0.16
N PRO A 74 -33.69 2.94 0.92
CA PRO A 74 -33.08 3.89 1.85
C PRO A 74 -32.19 4.86 1.08
N LYS A 75 -32.51 6.16 1.18
CA LYS A 75 -31.95 7.23 0.34
C LYS A 75 -30.47 7.56 0.57
N ASN A 76 -29.71 6.75 1.29
CA ASN A 76 -28.29 6.98 1.56
C ASN A 76 -27.54 5.65 1.67
N VAL A 77 -27.48 4.88 0.58
CA VAL A 77 -26.42 3.88 0.46
C VAL A 77 -25.15 4.66 0.12
N PRO A 78 -24.08 4.61 0.96
CA PRO A 78 -22.81 5.24 0.62
C PRO A 78 -22.37 4.74 -0.75
N LYS A 79 -22.09 5.66 -1.69
CA LYS A 79 -21.56 5.28 -2.99
C LYS A 79 -20.22 4.60 -2.75
N ILE A 80 -20.14 3.30 -3.06
CA ILE A 80 -18.88 2.56 -3.04
C ILE A 80 -18.01 3.19 -4.14
N VAL A 81 -16.92 3.83 -3.75
CA VAL A 81 -15.95 4.42 -4.68
C VAL A 81 -14.86 3.39 -4.89
N TYR A 82 -14.77 2.88 -6.11
CA TYR A 82 -13.69 1.99 -6.51
C TYR A 82 -12.48 2.83 -6.92
N PRO A 83 -11.26 2.45 -6.48
CA PRO A 83 -10.06 3.16 -6.89
C PRO A 83 -9.79 2.95 -8.38
N ASP A 84 -9.44 4.03 -9.06
CA ASP A 84 -9.05 4.05 -10.48
C ASP A 84 -7.54 4.34 -10.57
N ILE A 85 -6.77 3.33 -11.00
CA ILE A 85 -5.32 3.43 -11.09
C ILE A 85 -4.87 4.44 -12.17
N PHE A 86 -5.67 4.65 -13.22
CA PHE A 86 -5.39 5.69 -14.20
C PHE A 86 -5.47 7.08 -13.55
N GLN A 87 -6.47 7.35 -12.70
CA GLN A 87 -6.58 8.64 -12.01
C GLN A 87 -5.39 8.91 -11.09
N PHE A 88 -4.89 7.88 -10.40
CA PHE A 88 -3.73 8.00 -9.52
C PHE A 88 -2.43 8.30 -10.29
N TYR A 89 -2.23 7.66 -11.43
CA TYR A 89 -1.01 7.82 -12.26
C TYR A 89 -1.13 8.95 -13.31
N ASN A 90 -2.31 9.55 -13.50
CA ASN A 90 -2.51 10.69 -14.39
C ASN A 90 -2.04 12.00 -13.71
N THR A 91 -0.75 12.07 -13.42
CA THR A 91 -0.09 13.19 -12.75
C THR A 91 1.28 13.45 -13.38
N THR A 92 1.77 14.69 -13.22
CA THR A 92 3.17 15.05 -13.52
C THR A 92 4.04 15.02 -12.27
N GLU A 93 3.45 14.68 -11.11
CA GLU A 93 4.17 14.59 -9.85
C GLU A 93 4.92 13.28 -9.71
N LYS A 94 6.00 13.33 -8.92
CA LYS A 94 6.68 12.11 -8.49
C LYS A 94 5.86 11.41 -7.43
N ILE A 95 5.81 10.09 -7.49
CA ILE A 95 5.01 9.27 -6.57
C ILE A 95 5.98 8.50 -5.68
N TRP A 96 5.99 8.82 -4.39
CA TRP A 96 6.89 8.23 -3.40
C TRP A 96 6.23 7.09 -2.66
N VAL A 97 6.97 6.01 -2.43
CA VAL A 97 6.60 5.04 -1.41
C VAL A 97 6.89 5.66 -0.04
N TYR A 98 5.84 6.03 0.66
CA TYR A 98 5.89 6.68 1.96
C TYR A 98 6.08 5.68 3.10
N ASN A 99 5.31 4.59 3.12
CA ASN A 99 5.53 3.46 4.02
C ASN A 99 5.43 2.16 3.23
N THR A 100 6.20 1.13 3.61
CA THR A 100 6.10 -0.18 2.97
C THR A 100 6.33 -1.34 3.94
N THR A 101 5.61 -2.44 3.74
CA THR A 101 5.86 -3.72 4.43
C THR A 101 6.81 -4.65 3.66
N ARG A 102 7.34 -4.20 2.52
CA ARG A 102 8.19 -5.01 1.65
C ARG A 102 9.49 -5.41 2.33
N LYS A 103 9.72 -6.71 2.48
CA LYS A 103 10.95 -7.29 3.04
C LYS A 103 12.13 -7.15 2.06
N SER A 104 12.67 -5.95 1.95
CA SER A 104 13.78 -5.58 1.08
C SER A 104 14.70 -4.58 1.78
N ASN A 105 15.93 -4.45 1.29
CA ASN A 105 16.86 -3.38 1.68
C ASN A 105 16.74 -2.15 0.76
N GLU A 106 15.76 -2.15 -0.13
CA GLU A 106 15.44 -1.05 -1.03
C GLU A 106 14.68 0.03 -0.27
N THR A 107 15.19 1.26 -0.30
CA THR A 107 14.62 2.43 0.38
C THR A 107 14.48 3.59 -0.59
N CYS A 108 13.80 4.66 -0.16
CA CYS A 108 13.60 5.88 -0.96
C CYS A 108 13.07 5.58 -2.38
N VAL A 109 12.09 4.68 -2.48
CA VAL A 109 11.48 4.28 -3.76
C VAL A 109 10.56 5.38 -4.26
N VAL A 110 10.69 5.72 -5.53
CA VAL A 110 9.93 6.78 -6.17
C VAL A 110 9.73 6.51 -7.66
N ASP A 111 8.51 6.74 -8.13
CA ASP A 111 8.14 6.68 -9.54
C ASP A 111 8.20 8.08 -10.13
N ASP A 112 8.96 8.22 -11.21
CA ASP A 112 8.98 9.39 -12.07
C ASP A 112 8.13 9.11 -13.31
N VAL A 113 6.89 9.59 -13.29
CA VAL A 113 5.91 9.33 -14.35
C VAL A 113 6.28 10.15 -15.58
N GLU A 114 6.58 9.48 -16.68
CA GLU A 114 6.92 10.12 -17.96
C GLU A 114 5.66 10.43 -18.76
N HIS A 115 4.78 9.44 -18.87
CA HIS A 115 3.53 9.55 -19.61
C HIS A 115 2.52 8.51 -19.15
N THR A 116 1.25 8.91 -19.06
CA THR A 116 0.12 8.03 -18.74
C THR A 116 -0.90 8.09 -19.86
N SER A 117 -1.33 6.92 -20.34
CA SER A 117 -2.47 6.77 -21.24
C SER A 117 -3.63 6.08 -20.51
N HIS A 118 -4.78 5.91 -21.16
CA HIS A 118 -5.91 5.21 -20.56
C HIS A 118 -5.68 3.71 -20.26
N ILE A 119 -4.62 3.10 -20.79
CA ILE A 119 -4.37 1.65 -20.66
C ILE A 119 -3.00 1.31 -20.06
N ASN A 120 -2.11 2.29 -19.88
CA ASN A 120 -0.77 2.06 -19.36
C ASN A 120 -0.13 3.34 -18.82
N VAL A 121 0.96 3.15 -18.09
CA VAL A 121 1.87 4.21 -17.65
C VAL A 121 3.31 3.85 -18.02
N PHE A 122 4.05 4.84 -18.52
CA PHE A 122 5.49 4.81 -18.71
C PHE A 122 6.14 5.55 -17.54
N THR A 123 7.00 4.86 -16.81
CA THR A 123 7.61 5.39 -15.60
C THR A 123 9.05 4.93 -15.47
N THR A 124 9.87 5.78 -14.86
CA THR A 124 11.19 5.41 -14.35
C THR A 124 11.12 5.36 -12.83
N ARG A 125 11.24 4.16 -12.26
CA ARG A 125 11.31 3.95 -10.81
C ARG A 125 12.75 4.07 -10.35
N PHE A 126 13.01 4.96 -9.40
CA PHE A 126 14.28 5.08 -8.70
C PHE A 126 14.20 4.47 -7.31
N SER A 127 15.33 3.96 -6.84
CA SER A 127 15.45 3.47 -5.47
C SER A 127 16.88 3.56 -4.96
N PHE A 128 17.02 3.53 -3.64
CA PHE A 128 18.30 3.45 -2.96
C PHE A 128 18.50 2.06 -2.38
N ILE A 129 19.61 1.41 -2.75
CA ILE A 129 19.95 0.07 -2.27
C ILE A 129 21.46 -0.02 -2.05
N GLY A 130 21.85 -0.37 -0.82
CA GLY A 130 23.25 -0.60 -0.47
C GLY A 130 24.20 0.56 -0.79
N GLY A 131 23.77 1.82 -0.62
CA GLY A 131 24.60 2.98 -0.94
C GLY A 131 24.55 3.44 -2.40
N THR A 132 23.74 2.81 -3.25
CA THR A 132 23.66 3.10 -4.67
C THR A 132 22.25 3.45 -5.08
N ILE A 133 22.11 4.47 -5.92
CA ILE A 133 20.85 4.78 -6.60
C ILE A 133 20.69 3.84 -7.80
N LYS A 134 19.60 3.10 -7.84
CA LYS A 134 19.18 2.26 -8.98
C LYS A 134 18.00 2.91 -9.67
N ASN A 135 17.81 2.55 -10.93
CA ASN A 135 16.65 2.93 -11.71
C ASN A 135 16.20 1.79 -12.62
N LEU A 136 14.91 1.77 -12.91
CA LEU A 136 14.30 0.88 -13.89
C LEU A 136 13.20 1.65 -14.63
N THR A 137 13.35 1.78 -15.94
CA THR A 137 12.30 2.32 -16.82
C THR A 137 11.45 1.18 -17.34
N PHE A 138 10.13 1.29 -17.22
CA PHE A 138 9.19 0.26 -17.66
C PHE A 138 7.84 0.83 -18.10
N GLU A 139 7.15 0.05 -18.91
CA GLU A 139 5.72 0.20 -19.19
C GLU A 139 4.95 -0.71 -18.23
N ALA A 140 4.03 -0.13 -17.47
CA ALA A 140 3.05 -0.88 -16.67
C ALA A 140 1.67 -0.78 -17.32
N LYS A 141 1.06 -1.93 -17.59
CA LYS A 141 -0.26 -1.99 -18.25
C LYS A 141 -1.35 -2.07 -17.21
N PHE A 142 -2.40 -1.29 -17.38
CA PHE A 142 -3.55 -1.32 -16.48
C PHE A 142 -4.41 -2.55 -16.73
N ASP A 143 -4.93 -3.08 -15.64
CA ASP A 143 -5.78 -4.25 -15.60
C ASP A 143 -6.81 -4.15 -14.47
N VAL A 144 -7.74 -5.10 -14.43
CA VAL A 144 -8.71 -5.26 -13.35
C VAL A 144 -8.26 -6.42 -12.49
N SER A 145 -8.02 -6.17 -11.20
CA SER A 145 -7.60 -7.20 -10.27
C SER A 145 -8.68 -8.28 -10.14
N PRO A 146 -8.36 -9.57 -10.34
CA PRO A 146 -9.32 -10.65 -10.16
C PRO A 146 -9.73 -10.82 -8.68
N MET A 147 -8.92 -10.34 -7.74
CA MET A 147 -9.20 -10.44 -6.30
C MET A 147 -10.16 -9.36 -5.81
N ILE A 148 -10.18 -8.20 -6.48
CA ILE A 148 -10.99 -7.04 -6.11
C ILE A 148 -11.64 -6.47 -7.38
N PRO A 149 -12.59 -7.19 -7.97
CA PRO A 149 -13.26 -6.73 -9.18
C PRO A 149 -14.11 -5.48 -8.86
N THR A 150 -14.07 -4.52 -9.77
CA THR A 150 -14.89 -3.31 -9.74
C THR A 150 -16.18 -3.54 -10.54
N VAL A 151 -17.29 -2.88 -10.16
CA VAL A 151 -18.61 -3.13 -10.78
C VAL A 151 -18.65 -2.72 -12.27
N ASP A 152 -17.78 -1.80 -12.68
CA ASP A 152 -17.69 -1.23 -14.01
C ASP A 152 -16.40 -1.61 -14.76
N ASN A 153 -15.63 -2.57 -14.24
CA ASN A 153 -14.29 -2.91 -14.75
C ASN A 153 -13.33 -1.70 -14.78
N THR A 154 -13.51 -0.73 -13.88
CA THR A 154 -12.49 0.29 -13.59
C THR A 154 -11.17 -0.40 -13.26
N TYR A 155 -10.10 0.02 -13.94
CA TYR A 155 -8.77 -0.49 -13.71
C TYR A 155 -8.30 -0.12 -12.30
N ASN A 156 -7.94 -1.12 -11.51
CA ASN A 156 -7.40 -0.97 -10.17
C ASN A 156 -6.07 -1.72 -9.99
N GLU A 157 -5.51 -2.26 -11.06
CA GLU A 157 -4.26 -3.01 -11.02
C GLU A 157 -3.36 -2.59 -12.18
N MET A 158 -2.05 -2.75 -12.00
CA MET A 158 -1.13 -2.69 -13.12
C MET A 158 -0.15 -3.86 -13.11
N TYR A 159 0.12 -4.39 -14.29
CA TYR A 159 1.13 -5.40 -14.54
C TYR A 159 2.47 -4.72 -14.87
N VAL A 160 3.48 -4.96 -14.03
CA VAL A 160 4.83 -4.42 -14.20
C VAL A 160 5.73 -5.48 -14.80
N ARG A 161 6.19 -5.24 -16.03
CA ARG A 161 7.11 -6.16 -16.72
C ARG A 161 8.56 -5.88 -16.34
N ILE A 162 9.06 -6.58 -15.33
CA ILE A 162 10.48 -6.52 -14.93
C ILE A 162 11.24 -7.66 -15.62
N PRO A 163 12.33 -7.39 -16.36
CA PRO A 163 13.20 -8.46 -16.85
C PRO A 163 13.68 -9.32 -15.68
N SER A 164 13.52 -10.64 -15.75
CA SER A 164 13.82 -11.67 -14.72
C SER A 164 12.77 -11.96 -13.63
N VAL A 165 11.69 -11.17 -13.52
CA VAL A 165 10.58 -11.47 -12.61
C VAL A 165 9.33 -11.72 -13.43
N THR A 166 8.78 -12.92 -13.33
CA THR A 166 7.55 -13.27 -14.02
C THR A 166 6.37 -12.85 -13.13
N TYR A 167 5.48 -12.00 -13.66
CA TYR A 167 4.16 -11.67 -13.08
C TYR A 167 4.15 -10.84 -11.79
N HIS A 168 4.70 -9.62 -11.82
CA HIS A 168 4.53 -8.64 -10.73
C HIS A 168 3.32 -7.74 -11.00
N TYR A 169 2.40 -7.67 -10.05
CA TYR A 169 1.21 -6.82 -10.09
C TYR A 169 1.21 -5.83 -8.94
N GLU A 170 0.71 -4.63 -9.21
CA GLU A 170 0.51 -3.60 -8.20
C GLU A 170 -0.97 -3.20 -8.21
N THR A 171 -1.71 -3.66 -7.21
CA THR A 171 -3.16 -3.42 -7.08
C THR A 171 -3.41 -2.21 -6.18
N LEU A 172 -4.09 -1.18 -6.68
CA LEU A 172 -4.56 -0.04 -5.91
C LEU A 172 -5.81 -0.44 -5.10
N LEU A 173 -5.64 -0.54 -3.78
CA LEU A 173 -6.70 -0.91 -2.83
C LEU A 173 -7.55 0.28 -2.39
N PHE A 174 -6.93 1.45 -2.29
CA PHE A 174 -7.59 2.68 -1.89
C PHE A 174 -6.88 3.90 -2.48
N MET A 175 -7.64 4.96 -2.73
CA MET A 175 -7.13 6.25 -3.18
C MET A 175 -7.88 7.39 -2.49
N SER A 176 -7.15 8.43 -2.06
CA SER A 176 -7.75 9.63 -1.50
C SER A 176 -8.61 10.37 -2.53
N GLU A 177 -9.52 11.24 -2.07
CA GLU A 177 -10.36 12.06 -2.97
C GLU A 177 -9.55 13.02 -3.86
N LYS A 178 -8.34 13.36 -3.43
CA LYS A 178 -7.39 14.22 -4.16
C LYS A 178 -6.44 13.43 -5.05
N TYR A 179 -6.51 12.09 -5.02
CA TYR A 179 -5.64 11.17 -5.75
C TYR A 179 -4.16 11.19 -5.34
N ASP A 180 -3.81 12.02 -4.36
CA ASP A 180 -2.46 12.28 -3.91
C ASP A 180 -1.94 11.26 -2.87
N CYS A 181 -2.79 10.33 -2.45
CA CYS A 181 -2.46 9.22 -1.56
C CYS A 181 -3.13 7.94 -2.01
N GLY A 182 -2.36 6.86 -2.11
CA GLY A 182 -2.83 5.55 -2.55
C GLY A 182 -2.27 4.42 -1.70
N VAL A 183 -3.09 3.38 -1.47
CA VAL A 183 -2.68 2.14 -0.80
C VAL A 183 -2.56 1.06 -1.86
N PHE A 184 -1.37 0.49 -2.01
CA PHE A 184 -1.05 -0.51 -3.01
C PHE A 184 -0.76 -1.86 -2.38
N TYR A 185 -1.16 -2.92 -3.07
CA TYR A 185 -0.80 -4.31 -2.79
C TYR A 185 0.07 -4.85 -3.92
N ASN A 186 1.35 -5.02 -3.64
CA ASN A 186 2.30 -5.63 -4.55
C ASN A 186 2.20 -7.15 -4.40
N ASN A 187 1.91 -7.85 -5.48
CA ASN A 187 1.60 -9.28 -5.45
C ASN A 187 1.99 -9.99 -6.76
N TYR A 188 1.83 -11.31 -6.76
CA TYR A 188 2.20 -12.19 -7.88
C TYR A 188 1.05 -13.10 -8.34
N HIS A 189 -0.21 -12.73 -8.04
CA HIS A 189 -1.42 -13.54 -8.29
C HIS A 189 -1.27 -15.03 -7.92
N GLY A 190 -0.84 -15.32 -6.69
CA GLY A 190 -0.87 -16.67 -6.13
C GLY A 190 -2.26 -17.05 -5.57
N ASP A 191 -2.39 -18.28 -5.07
CA ASP A 191 -3.59 -18.77 -4.36
C ASP A 191 -3.69 -18.18 -2.94
N GLY A 192 -3.70 -16.85 -2.83
CA GLY A 192 -3.71 -16.08 -1.59
C GLY A 192 -2.41 -15.28 -1.35
N PRO A 193 -2.30 -14.59 -0.19
CA PRO A 193 -1.14 -13.75 0.12
C PRO A 193 0.17 -14.56 0.15
N GLY A 194 1.06 -14.25 -0.78
CA GLY A 194 2.37 -14.86 -0.91
C GLY A 194 3.38 -14.32 0.11
N PRO A 195 4.48 -15.04 0.37
CA PRO A 195 5.52 -14.60 1.30
C PRO A 195 6.29 -13.35 0.83
N TYR A 196 6.17 -12.99 -0.45
CA TYR A 196 6.80 -11.84 -1.09
C TYR A 196 5.84 -10.68 -1.34
N ASP A 197 4.56 -10.86 -0.98
CA ASP A 197 3.58 -9.80 -1.13
C ASP A 197 3.84 -8.71 -0.11
N SER A 198 3.44 -7.49 -0.46
CA SER A 198 3.67 -6.34 0.40
C SER A 198 2.65 -5.24 0.14
N PHE A 199 2.53 -4.33 1.11
CA PHE A 199 1.65 -3.19 1.02
C PHE A 199 2.49 -1.91 1.03
N ASP A 200 2.16 -0.99 0.13
CA ASP A 200 2.77 0.34 0.06
C ASP A 200 1.72 1.41 0.31
N LEU A 201 2.06 2.38 1.15
CA LEU A 201 1.41 3.69 1.18
C LEU A 201 2.19 4.61 0.26
N ARG A 202 1.56 5.14 -0.79
CA ARG A 202 2.21 6.00 -1.78
C ARG A 202 1.63 7.39 -1.78
N LEU A 203 2.50 8.39 -1.89
CA LEU A 203 2.13 9.81 -1.89
C LEU A 203 2.67 10.54 -3.10
N TRP A 204 1.90 11.49 -3.62
CA TRP A 204 2.42 12.47 -4.55
C TRP A 204 3.38 13.43 -3.84
N ASN A 205 4.32 13.98 -4.60
CA ASN A 205 5.41 14.80 -4.08
C ASN A 205 4.91 16.03 -3.31
N SER A 206 3.82 16.67 -3.74
CA SER A 206 3.20 17.83 -3.12
C SER A 206 2.60 17.53 -1.73
N SER A 207 2.28 16.26 -1.43
CA SER A 207 1.67 15.85 -0.16
C SER A 207 2.68 15.42 0.90
N LEU A 208 3.97 15.31 0.57
CA LEU A 208 5.00 14.82 1.49
C LEU A 208 5.21 15.68 2.74
N GLU A 209 5.08 17.01 2.62
CA GLU A 209 5.26 17.91 3.78
C GLU A 209 4.14 17.77 4.79
N LYS A 210 2.90 17.58 4.30
CA LYS A 210 1.73 17.37 5.14
C LYS A 210 1.64 15.92 5.64
N GLY A 211 2.19 14.98 4.88
CA GLY A 211 2.01 13.55 5.09
C GLY A 211 0.75 13.01 4.42
N PRO A 212 0.44 11.72 4.64
CA PRO A 212 -0.70 11.06 4.01
C PRO A 212 -2.04 11.67 4.42
N ASP A 213 -3.02 11.58 3.52
CA ASP A 213 -4.41 11.83 3.87
C ASP A 213 -4.85 10.91 5.03
N GLU A 214 -5.64 11.44 5.97
CA GLU A 214 -6.01 10.72 7.20
C GLU A 214 -6.72 9.40 6.92
N LYS A 215 -7.65 9.40 5.96
CA LYS A 215 -8.39 8.20 5.57
C LYS A 215 -7.48 7.18 4.87
N CYS A 216 -6.56 7.67 4.04
CA CYS A 216 -5.58 6.86 3.36
C CYS A 216 -4.64 6.15 4.35
N LEU A 217 -4.12 6.88 5.35
CA LEU A 217 -3.28 6.33 6.40
C LEU A 217 -4.05 5.30 7.24
N HIS A 218 -5.27 5.63 7.68
CA HIS A 218 -6.10 4.71 8.46
C HIS A 218 -6.34 3.40 7.71
N ILE A 219 -6.68 3.45 6.42
CA ILE A 219 -6.91 2.24 5.61
C ILE A 219 -5.62 1.43 5.46
N PHE A 220 -4.48 2.08 5.24
CA PHE A 220 -3.19 1.39 5.21
C PHE A 220 -2.92 0.65 6.52
N GLU A 221 -3.06 1.32 7.66
CA GLU A 221 -2.84 0.75 8.99
C GLU A 221 -3.79 -0.43 9.27
N GLU A 222 -5.06 -0.30 8.88
CA GLU A 222 -6.07 -1.36 9.03
C GLU A 222 -5.73 -2.61 8.18
N ILE A 223 -5.21 -2.42 6.97
CA ILE A 223 -4.83 -3.51 6.06
C ILE A 223 -3.58 -4.23 6.57
N ILE A 224 -2.53 -3.47 6.94
CA ILE A 224 -1.27 -4.09 7.38
C ILE A 224 -1.40 -4.73 8.76
N LYS A 225 -2.33 -4.25 9.60
CA LYS A 225 -2.57 -4.67 10.99
C LYS A 225 -1.31 -4.64 11.85
N SER A 226 -0.58 -5.75 11.86
CA SER A 226 0.65 -5.96 12.65
C SER A 226 1.85 -6.39 11.79
N GLN A 227 1.73 -6.32 10.46
CA GLN A 227 2.87 -6.46 9.58
C GLN A 227 3.86 -5.31 9.84
N PRO A 228 5.16 -5.59 9.99
CA PRO A 228 6.13 -4.54 10.27
C PRO A 228 6.28 -3.63 9.05
N ILE A 229 6.24 -2.33 9.30
CA ILE A 229 6.74 -1.34 8.34
C ILE A 229 8.26 -1.52 8.30
N THR A 230 8.77 -1.79 7.10
CA THR A 230 10.18 -2.08 6.84
C THR A 230 10.97 -0.83 6.46
N PHE A 231 10.29 0.17 5.90
CA PHE A 231 10.84 1.46 5.59
C PHE A 231 9.74 2.54 5.60
N SER A 232 10.12 3.71 6.09
CA SER A 232 9.35 4.96 6.01
C SER A 232 10.17 6.01 5.27
N TYR A 233 9.51 6.75 4.38
CA TYR A 233 10.11 7.85 3.66
C TYR A 233 10.65 8.91 4.61
N THR A 234 11.80 9.47 4.26
CA THR A 234 12.36 10.64 4.93
C THR A 234 12.67 11.73 3.91
N SER A 235 12.69 12.98 4.35
CA SER A 235 13.01 14.12 3.47
C SER A 235 14.42 14.05 2.86
N ALA A 236 15.31 13.20 3.38
CA ALA A 236 16.61 12.92 2.78
C ALA A 236 16.47 12.26 1.39
N CYS A 237 15.44 11.44 1.17
CA CYS A 237 15.21 10.73 -0.08
C CYS A 237 15.09 11.66 -1.30
N GLN A 238 14.58 12.88 -1.11
CA GLN A 238 14.44 13.90 -2.16
C GLN A 238 15.76 14.24 -2.88
N CYS A 239 16.92 13.95 -2.27
CA CYS A 239 18.19 14.23 -2.92
C CYS A 239 18.47 13.33 -4.14
N ILE A 240 17.77 12.20 -4.30
CA ILE A 240 17.96 11.26 -5.42
C ILE A 240 17.82 11.97 -6.78
N PHE A 241 16.95 12.97 -6.89
CA PHE A 241 16.74 13.75 -8.11
C PHE A 241 17.74 14.88 -8.31
N ARG A 242 18.21 15.51 -7.23
CA ARG A 242 19.18 16.62 -7.28
C ARG A 242 20.57 16.24 -7.81
N VAL A 243 20.78 14.95 -8.03
CA VAL A 243 22.03 14.35 -8.50
C VAL A 243 21.97 14.03 -10.00
N GLN A 244 20.78 14.01 -10.60
CA GLN A 244 20.59 13.70 -12.02
C GLN A 244 20.48 14.94 -12.92
N GLU A 245 20.20 16.10 -12.32
CA GLU A 245 20.27 17.44 -12.94
C GLU A 245 21.68 18.07 -12.82
#